data_AF-A0A1M5Y582-F1
#
_entry.id   AF-A0A1M5Y582-F1
#
_cell.length_a   1.000
_cell.length_b   1.000
_cell.length_c   1.000
_cell.angle_alpha   90.00
_cell.angle_beta   90.00
_cell.angle_gamma   90.00
#
_symmetry.space_group_name_H-M   'P 1'
#
loop_
_entity.id
_entity.type
_entity.pdbx_description
1 polymer ?
#
loop_
_entity_poly.entity_id
_entity_poly.type
_entity_poly.pdbx_seq_one_letter_code
_entity_poly.pdbx_strand_id
1 'polypeptide(L)'
;MDPQFYDRMWDTAHEAWRSAKLPRSLARKHPIVADWLADDARGGDPAINPLHFLHRPHLRHPARLRRLRIFNTLLLTLEREGFGMALDRDRDDSNVAVGHRGHRATLSISAEMTGPIRATSPTRTNLTGCLICQLEAKLPGGIERRWADEVDAALETRIPNILASFAVWVEHQNRQAPHR
;
A
#
# COMPACT_ATOMS: atom_id res chain seq x y z
N MET A 1 -6.83 26.13 18.82
CA MET A 1 -7.08 25.08 17.80
C MET A 1 -7.94 24.03 18.48
N ASP A 2 -9.06 23.61 17.88
CA ASP A 2 -9.91 22.58 18.48
C ASP A 2 -9.10 21.27 18.60
N PRO A 3 -8.85 20.77 19.82
CA PRO A 3 -8.03 19.58 20.04
C PRO A 3 -8.58 18.34 19.33
N GLN A 4 -9.90 18.29 19.07
CA GLN A 4 -10.61 17.14 18.52
C GLN A 4 -10.90 17.28 17.02
N PHE A 5 -10.39 18.32 16.37
CA PHE A 5 -10.69 18.55 14.95
C PHE A 5 -10.26 17.37 14.06
N TYR A 6 -9.02 16.89 14.23
CA TYR A 6 -8.51 15.80 13.42
C TYR A 6 -9.20 14.46 13.75
N ASP A 7 -9.56 14.24 15.01
CA ASP A 7 -10.26 13.03 15.45
C ASP A 7 -11.66 12.95 14.80
N ARG A 8 -12.45 14.02 14.85
CA ARG A 8 -13.78 14.02 14.22
C ARG A 8 -13.73 13.85 12.71
N MET A 9 -12.72 14.43 12.06
CA MET A 9 -12.52 14.25 10.63
C MET A 9 -12.16 12.80 10.30
N TRP A 10 -11.25 12.22 11.11
CA TRP A 10 -10.87 10.84 10.98
C TRP A 10 -12.09 9.92 11.15
N ASP A 11 -12.91 10.12 12.19
CA ASP A 11 -14.12 9.33 12.43
C ASP A 11 -15.12 9.42 11.28
N THR A 12 -15.34 10.63 10.77
CA THR A 12 -16.25 10.87 9.63
C THR A 12 -15.76 10.15 8.39
N ALA A 13 -14.46 10.24 8.11
CA ALA A 13 -13.83 9.62 6.95
C ALA A 13 -13.82 8.08 7.09
N HIS A 14 -13.49 7.57 8.28
CA HIS A 14 -13.53 6.15 8.61
C HIS A 14 -14.93 5.57 8.38
N GLU A 15 -15.98 6.22 8.89
CA GLU A 15 -17.35 5.75 8.73
C GLU A 15 -17.80 5.77 7.25
N ALA A 16 -17.40 6.79 6.48
CA ALA A 16 -17.67 6.84 5.04
C ALA A 16 -17.08 5.65 4.28
N TRP A 17 -15.92 5.15 4.71
CA TRP A 17 -15.23 4.02 4.07
C TRP A 17 -15.42 2.68 4.78
N ARG A 18 -16.21 2.60 5.84
CA ARG A 18 -16.46 1.37 6.61
C ARG A 18 -16.98 0.21 5.75
N SER A 19 -17.70 0.53 4.68
CA SER A 19 -18.24 -0.45 3.74
C SER A 19 -17.29 -0.83 2.59
N ALA A 20 -16.06 -0.28 2.56
CA ALA A 20 -15.08 -0.57 1.53
C ALA A 20 -14.71 -2.06 1.54
N LYS A 21 -15.10 -2.76 0.48
CA LYS A 21 -14.82 -4.20 0.33
C LYS A 21 -13.54 -4.41 -0.45
N LEU A 22 -12.66 -5.26 0.09
CA LEU A 22 -11.54 -5.78 -0.68
C LEU A 22 -12.07 -6.76 -1.74
N PRO A 23 -11.83 -6.52 -3.05
CA PRO A 23 -12.22 -7.45 -4.08
C PRO A 23 -11.45 -8.76 -3.91
N ARG A 24 -12.14 -9.88 -4.15
CA ARG A 24 -11.53 -11.23 -4.10
C ARG A 24 -10.51 -11.44 -5.22
N SER A 25 -10.70 -10.77 -6.35
CA SER A 25 -9.86 -10.89 -7.54
C SER A 25 -9.32 -9.53 -7.98
N LEU A 26 -8.20 -9.55 -8.71
CA LEU A 26 -7.61 -8.38 -9.37
C LEU A 26 -8.17 -8.19 -10.79
N ALA A 27 -9.49 -8.33 -10.97
CA ALA A 27 -10.11 -8.18 -12.29
C ALA A 27 -9.97 -6.74 -12.82
N ARG A 28 -10.34 -5.74 -12.00
CA ARG A 28 -10.07 -4.32 -12.24
C ARG A 28 -8.80 -3.92 -11.50
N LYS A 29 -7.74 -3.61 -12.24
CA LYS A 29 -6.43 -3.25 -11.69
C LYS A 29 -6.18 -1.75 -11.85
N HIS A 30 -5.61 -1.13 -10.83
CA HIS A 30 -4.97 0.18 -10.96
C HIS A 30 -3.74 0.03 -11.88
N PRO A 31 -3.41 1.04 -12.74
CA PRO A 31 -2.28 0.96 -13.67
C PRO A 31 -0.97 0.50 -13.02
N ILE A 32 -0.60 1.07 -11.87
CA ILE A 32 0.59 0.65 -11.10
C ILE A 32 0.62 -0.86 -10.78
N VAL A 33 -0.52 -1.42 -10.37
CA VAL A 33 -0.61 -2.86 -10.05
C VAL A 33 -0.57 -3.70 -11.33
N ALA A 34 -1.13 -3.19 -12.42
CA ALA A 34 -1.03 -3.84 -13.73
C ALA A 34 0.41 -3.87 -14.22
N ASP A 35 1.15 -2.77 -14.06
CA ASP A 35 2.56 -2.65 -14.42
C ASP A 35 3.42 -3.64 -13.61
N TRP A 36 3.26 -3.71 -12.29
CA TRP A 36 3.97 -4.70 -11.47
C TRP A 36 3.71 -6.15 -11.89
N LEU A 37 2.46 -6.48 -12.24
CA LEU A 37 2.11 -7.82 -12.73
C LEU A 37 2.69 -8.09 -14.12
N ALA A 38 2.73 -7.07 -14.98
CA ALA A 38 3.36 -7.18 -16.29
C ALA A 38 4.88 -7.37 -16.15
N ASP A 39 5.52 -6.66 -15.22
CA ASP A 39 6.96 -6.77 -14.95
C ASP A 39 7.35 -8.18 -14.46
N ASP A 40 6.58 -8.74 -13.52
CA ASP A 40 6.77 -10.12 -13.06
C ASP A 40 6.54 -11.13 -14.22
N ALA A 41 5.53 -10.91 -15.06
CA ALA A 41 5.28 -11.77 -16.22
C ALA A 41 6.40 -11.70 -17.27
N ARG A 42 6.93 -10.50 -17.56
CA ARG A 42 8.04 -10.28 -18.49
C ARG A 42 9.31 -11.00 -18.05
N GLY A 43 9.56 -11.12 -16.75
CA GLY A 43 10.69 -11.89 -16.23
C GLY A 43 10.66 -13.37 -16.62
N GLY A 44 9.47 -13.96 -16.76
CA GLY A 44 9.28 -15.35 -17.15
C GLY A 44 9.17 -15.59 -18.66
N ASP A 45 9.18 -14.54 -19.47
CA ASP A 45 9.01 -14.63 -20.92
C ASP A 45 10.35 -14.96 -21.62
N PRO A 46 10.48 -16.11 -22.30
CA PRO A 46 11.71 -16.47 -23.01
C PRO A 46 12.08 -15.52 -24.15
N ALA A 47 11.12 -14.79 -24.71
CA ALA A 47 11.38 -13.81 -25.78
C ALA A 47 11.99 -12.50 -25.25
N ILE A 48 11.80 -12.20 -23.96
CA ILE A 48 12.24 -10.94 -23.32
C ILE A 48 13.44 -11.19 -22.39
N ASN A 49 13.43 -12.30 -21.65
CA ASN A 49 14.46 -12.67 -20.69
C ASN A 49 15.23 -13.93 -21.14
N PRO A 50 16.48 -13.81 -21.61
CA PRO A 50 17.33 -14.96 -21.93
C PRO A 50 17.54 -15.92 -20.74
N LEU A 51 17.42 -15.41 -19.51
CA LEU A 51 17.52 -16.17 -18.26
C LEU A 51 16.14 -16.50 -17.65
N HIS A 52 15.07 -16.54 -18.46
CA HIS A 52 13.70 -16.85 -18.01
C HIS A 52 13.59 -18.15 -17.20
N PHE A 53 14.44 -19.15 -17.49
CA PHE A 53 14.47 -20.42 -16.76
C PHE A 53 14.93 -20.28 -15.30
N LEU A 54 15.62 -19.18 -14.96
CA LEU A 54 15.97 -18.82 -13.58
C LEU A 54 14.90 -17.96 -12.92
N HIS A 55 14.03 -17.31 -13.71
CA HIS A 55 13.00 -16.45 -13.18
C HIS A 55 11.92 -17.26 -12.46
N ARG A 56 11.56 -16.79 -11.26
CA ARG A 56 10.47 -17.35 -10.47
C ARG A 56 9.46 -16.24 -10.21
N PRO A 57 8.25 -16.33 -10.80
CA PRO A 57 7.22 -15.33 -10.59
C PRO A 57 6.90 -15.20 -9.11
N HIS A 58 7.26 -14.08 -8.49
CA HIS A 58 7.14 -13.93 -7.03
C HIS A 58 5.76 -13.39 -6.67
N LEU A 59 5.11 -12.62 -7.55
CA LEU A 59 3.77 -12.08 -7.29
C LEU A 59 2.67 -13.14 -7.26
N ARG A 60 2.98 -14.41 -7.58
CA ARG A 60 2.06 -15.55 -7.41
C ARG A 60 1.97 -16.05 -5.97
N HIS A 61 2.87 -15.63 -5.08
CA HIS A 61 2.84 -16.05 -3.68
C HIS A 61 1.57 -15.51 -2.98
N PRO A 62 0.83 -16.31 -2.17
CA PRO A 62 -0.43 -15.90 -1.54
C PRO A 62 -0.34 -14.57 -0.76
N ALA A 63 0.70 -14.40 0.05
CA ALA A 63 0.93 -13.16 0.80
C ALA A 63 1.13 -11.93 -0.11
N ARG A 64 1.84 -12.10 -1.25
CA ARG A 64 2.06 -11.02 -2.21
C ARG A 64 0.80 -10.71 -3.02
N LEU A 65 0.00 -11.72 -3.37
CA LEU A 65 -1.32 -11.52 -3.98
C LEU A 65 -2.27 -10.77 -3.05
N ARG A 66 -2.28 -11.11 -1.76
CA ARG A 66 -3.04 -10.41 -0.72
C ARG A 66 -2.61 -8.96 -0.61
N ARG A 67 -1.30 -8.70 -0.53
CA ARG A 67 -0.71 -7.35 -0.59
C ARG A 67 -1.16 -6.57 -1.83
N LEU A 68 -1.07 -7.16 -3.02
CA LEU A 68 -1.49 -6.51 -4.27
C LEU A 68 -2.97 -6.14 -4.27
N ARG A 69 -3.83 -6.99 -3.70
CA ARG A 69 -5.26 -6.68 -3.56
C ARG A 69 -5.47 -5.46 -2.66
N ILE A 70 -4.79 -5.39 -1.51
CA ILE A 70 -4.87 -4.25 -0.60
C ILE A 70 -4.38 -2.98 -1.30
N PHE A 71 -3.20 -3.02 -1.94
CA PHE A 71 -2.70 -1.91 -2.74
C PHE A 71 -3.71 -1.47 -3.79
N ASN A 72 -4.22 -2.40 -4.60
CA ASN A 72 -5.18 -2.11 -5.65
C ASN A 72 -6.42 -1.38 -5.13
N THR A 73 -6.97 -1.81 -3.99
CA THR A 73 -8.11 -1.16 -3.36
C THR A 73 -7.79 0.23 -2.85
N LEU A 74 -6.65 0.41 -2.18
CA LEU A 74 -6.24 1.72 -1.68
C LEU A 74 -5.99 2.69 -2.82
N LEU A 75 -5.25 2.28 -3.86
CA LEU A 75 -4.92 3.13 -5.00
C LEU A 75 -6.17 3.53 -5.78
N LEU A 76 -7.08 2.60 -6.10
CA LEU A 76 -8.33 2.92 -6.79
C LEU A 76 -9.24 3.83 -5.96
N THR A 77 -9.25 3.67 -4.63
CA THR A 77 -10.06 4.52 -3.76
C THR A 77 -9.46 5.93 -3.68
N LEU A 78 -8.17 6.05 -3.40
CA LEU A 78 -7.48 7.34 -3.33
C LEU A 78 -7.52 8.09 -4.68
N GLU A 79 -7.37 7.39 -5.81
CA GLU A 79 -7.51 8.00 -7.14
C GLU A 79 -8.89 8.63 -7.35
N ARG A 80 -9.96 7.97 -6.88
CA ARG A 80 -11.33 8.52 -6.92
C ARG A 80 -11.51 9.76 -6.06
N GLU A 81 -10.77 9.85 -4.95
CA GLU A 81 -10.75 11.00 -4.05
C GLU A 81 -9.82 12.13 -4.57
N GLY A 82 -9.24 11.99 -5.78
CA GLY A 82 -8.44 13.02 -6.43
C GLY A 82 -6.94 13.00 -6.07
N PHE A 83 -6.46 11.92 -5.46
CA PHE A 83 -5.03 11.73 -5.22
C PHE A 83 -4.32 11.25 -6.50
N GLY A 84 -3.16 11.84 -6.78
CA GLY A 84 -2.26 11.36 -7.83
C GLY A 84 -1.38 10.23 -7.34
N MET A 85 -1.12 9.24 -8.19
CA MET A 85 -0.27 8.09 -7.88
C MET A 85 0.94 8.08 -8.81
N ALA A 86 2.12 7.82 -8.25
CA ALA A 86 3.33 7.62 -9.03
C ALA A 86 4.13 6.43 -8.50
N LEU A 87 4.74 5.69 -9.42
CA LEU A 87 5.76 4.70 -9.06
C LEU A 87 6.95 5.41 -8.44
N ASP A 88 7.40 4.92 -7.30
CA ASP A 88 8.70 5.29 -6.77
C ASP A 88 9.75 4.44 -7.50
N ARG A 89 10.37 5.01 -8.55
CA ARG A 89 11.23 4.27 -9.50
C ARG A 89 12.44 3.60 -8.85
N ASP A 90 12.81 4.03 -7.64
CA ASP A 90 13.96 3.54 -6.90
C ASP A 90 13.59 2.47 -5.85
N ARG A 91 12.31 2.09 -5.74
CA ARG A 91 11.84 1.12 -4.73
C ARG A 91 11.12 -0.08 -5.37
N ASP A 92 11.22 -1.23 -4.69
CA ASP A 92 10.50 -2.47 -5.01
C ASP A 92 8.98 -2.26 -5.16
N ASP A 93 8.27 -3.30 -5.64
CA ASP A 93 6.81 -3.48 -5.77
C ASP A 93 5.99 -3.37 -4.45
N SER A 94 6.53 -2.63 -3.48
CA SER A 94 6.05 -2.43 -2.11
C SER A 94 5.80 -0.97 -1.78
N ASN A 95 6.11 -0.01 -2.66
CA ASN A 95 5.98 1.42 -2.40
C ASN A 95 5.29 2.15 -3.54
N VAL A 96 4.43 3.11 -3.19
CA VAL A 96 3.78 4.02 -4.13
C VAL A 96 3.85 5.44 -3.57
N ALA A 97 4.24 6.39 -4.41
CA ALA A 97 4.10 7.79 -4.07
C ALA A 97 2.66 8.25 -4.26
N VAL A 98 2.11 8.87 -3.23
CA VAL A 98 0.77 9.43 -3.20
C VAL A 98 0.87 10.95 -3.13
N GLY A 99 0.31 11.63 -4.12
CA GLY A 99 0.33 13.09 -4.24
C GLY A 99 -1.07 13.69 -4.09
N HIS A 100 -1.17 14.85 -3.45
CA HIS A 100 -2.41 15.63 -3.41
C HIS A 100 -2.10 17.11 -3.23
N ARG A 101 -2.62 17.98 -4.12
CA ARG A 101 -2.46 19.45 -4.10
C ARG A 101 -1.02 19.94 -3.84
N GLY A 102 -0.04 19.30 -4.48
CA GLY A 102 1.38 19.68 -4.36
C GLY A 102 2.12 19.05 -3.17
N HIS A 103 1.43 18.30 -2.31
CA HIS A 103 2.03 17.51 -1.24
C HIS A 103 2.25 16.07 -1.71
N ARG A 104 3.30 15.42 -1.20
CA ARG A 104 3.64 14.02 -1.50
C ARG A 104 3.87 13.25 -0.21
N ALA A 105 3.38 12.02 -0.18
CA ALA A 105 3.62 11.01 0.83
C ALA A 105 4.02 9.70 0.15
N THR A 106 4.58 8.76 0.91
CA THR A 106 4.83 7.40 0.43
C THR A 106 3.93 6.42 1.17
N LEU A 107 3.18 5.63 0.42
CA LEU A 107 2.44 4.48 0.93
C LEU A 107 3.27 3.23 0.68
N SER A 108 3.57 2.48 1.73
CA SER A 108 4.28 1.22 1.62
C SER A 108 3.47 0.07 2.21
N ILE A 109 3.50 -1.08 1.55
CA ILE A 109 2.99 -2.34 2.11
C ILE A 109 4.05 -3.40 1.90
N SER A 110 4.53 -3.99 2.99
CA SER A 110 5.53 -5.06 3.00
C SER A 110 4.94 -6.33 3.59
N ALA A 111 5.50 -7.48 3.19
CA ALA A 111 5.21 -8.76 3.81
C ALA A 111 6.38 -9.11 4.74
N GLU A 112 6.08 -9.49 5.97
CA GLU A 112 7.09 -9.89 6.93
C GLU A 112 7.77 -11.19 6.47
N MET A 113 9.10 -11.20 6.61
CA MET A 113 9.94 -12.31 6.23
C MET A 113 10.45 -12.98 7.50
N THR A 114 10.28 -14.30 7.59
CA THR A 114 11.08 -15.10 8.53
C THR A 114 12.39 -15.43 7.84
N GLY A 115 13.52 -15.25 8.55
CA GLY A 115 14.88 -15.31 8.01
C GLY A 115 15.22 -16.61 7.26
N PRO A 116 16.39 -16.69 6.60
CA PRO A 116 16.72 -17.82 5.74
C PRO A 116 16.78 -19.14 6.52
N ILE A 117 16.11 -20.17 6.01
CA ILE A 117 16.10 -21.53 6.62
C ILE A 117 17.52 -22.14 6.67
N ARG A 118 18.44 -21.70 5.80
CA ARG A 118 19.84 -22.17 5.75
C ARG A 118 20.79 -21.07 5.30
N ALA A 119 21.97 -21.01 5.92
CA ALA A 119 23.08 -20.11 5.56
C ALA A 119 23.56 -20.25 4.09
N THR A 120 23.20 -21.34 3.40
CA THR A 120 23.64 -21.65 2.03
C THR A 120 22.54 -21.48 0.96
N SER A 121 21.39 -20.87 1.27
CA SER A 121 20.34 -20.60 0.28
C SER A 121 19.73 -19.21 0.47
N PRO A 122 20.37 -18.15 -0.06
CA PRO A 122 19.94 -16.76 0.13
C PRO A 122 18.60 -16.41 -0.56
N THR A 123 18.00 -17.32 -1.32
CA THR A 123 16.83 -17.04 -2.18
C THR A 123 15.50 -17.63 -1.69
N ARG A 124 15.46 -18.33 -0.54
CA ARG A 124 14.20 -18.78 0.06
C ARG A 124 13.82 -17.88 1.24
N THR A 125 13.22 -16.74 0.93
CA THR A 125 12.49 -15.95 1.93
C THR A 125 11.14 -16.61 2.17
N ASN A 126 10.93 -17.12 3.38
CA ASN A 126 9.61 -17.52 3.82
C ASN A 126 8.85 -16.27 4.24
N LEU A 127 7.71 -16.04 3.60
CA LEU A 127 6.78 -15.00 4.04
C LEU A 127 5.91 -15.59 5.14
N THR A 128 5.84 -14.92 6.29
CA THR A 128 4.98 -15.33 7.41
C THR A 128 3.50 -15.19 7.06
N GLY A 129 3.19 -14.42 6.02
CA GLY A 129 1.82 -14.04 5.65
C GLY A 129 1.37 -12.74 6.32
N CYS A 130 2.10 -12.27 7.33
CA CYS A 130 1.89 -10.98 7.99
C CYS A 130 2.24 -9.83 7.05
N LEU A 131 1.36 -8.85 6.95
CA LEU A 131 1.51 -7.64 6.16
C LEU A 131 1.61 -6.41 7.07
N ILE A 132 2.46 -5.47 6.66
CA ILE A 132 2.64 -4.19 7.34
C ILE A 132 2.41 -3.09 6.32
N CYS A 133 1.47 -2.19 6.59
CA CYS A 133 1.21 -0.98 5.83
C CYS A 133 1.79 0.22 6.58
N GLN A 134 2.44 1.14 5.87
CA GLN A 134 2.97 2.38 6.46
C GLN A 134 2.75 3.56 5.53
N LEU A 135 2.36 4.68 6.13
CA LEU A 135 2.28 5.99 5.51
C LEU A 135 3.47 6.85 5.98
N GLU A 136 4.43 7.06 5.09
CA GLU A 136 5.56 7.97 5.29
C GLU A 136 5.08 9.40 5.02
N ALA A 137 4.48 10.02 6.02
CA ALA A 137 4.04 11.41 6.01
C ALA A 137 4.08 12.03 7.41
N LYS A 138 4.10 13.36 7.47
CA LYS A 138 3.87 14.10 8.72
C LYS A 138 2.36 14.18 8.98
N LEU A 139 1.93 13.51 10.05
CA LEU A 139 0.55 13.49 10.54
C LEU A 139 0.47 14.20 11.91
N PRO A 140 -0.70 14.75 12.27
CA PRO A 140 -0.93 15.25 13.62
C PRO A 140 -0.86 14.11 14.64
N GLY A 141 -0.55 14.45 15.89
CA GLY A 141 -0.49 13.48 16.99
C GLY A 141 -1.83 12.75 17.17
N GLY A 142 -1.78 11.48 17.55
CA GLY A 142 -2.97 10.62 17.73
C GLY A 142 -3.42 9.88 16.47
N ILE A 143 -3.00 10.33 15.27
CA ILE A 143 -3.36 9.65 14.02
C ILE A 143 -2.34 8.58 13.67
N GLU A 144 -2.85 7.36 13.48
CA GLU A 144 -2.05 6.20 13.11
C GLU A 144 -1.47 6.34 11.71
N ARG A 145 -0.21 5.90 11.56
CA ARG A 145 0.56 5.94 10.30
C ARG A 145 1.12 4.58 9.89
N ARG A 146 0.92 3.56 10.72
CA ARG A 146 1.45 2.21 10.51
C ARG A 146 0.41 1.24 11.02
N TRP A 147 0.07 0.27 10.18
CA TRP A 147 -0.89 -0.78 10.46
C TRP A 147 -0.23 -2.12 10.15
N ALA A 148 -0.51 -3.15 10.93
CA ALA A 148 0.00 -4.49 10.67
C ALA A 148 -1.11 -5.52 10.85
N ASP A 149 -0.87 -6.72 10.35
CA ASP A 149 -1.64 -7.86 10.82
C ASP A 149 -1.41 -8.05 12.32
N GLU A 150 -2.50 -8.28 13.03
CA GLU A 150 -2.54 -8.71 14.41
C GLU A 150 -3.16 -10.10 14.49
N VAL A 151 -2.99 -10.77 15.64
CA VAL A 151 -3.52 -12.12 15.86
C VAL A 151 -5.01 -12.23 15.53
N ASP A 152 -5.78 -11.18 15.85
CA ASP A 152 -7.24 -11.16 15.70
C ASP A 152 -7.73 -10.19 14.61
N ALA A 153 -6.82 -9.48 13.92
CA ALA A 153 -7.19 -8.47 12.94
C ALA A 153 -6.26 -8.48 11.72
N ALA A 154 -6.84 -8.82 10.57
CA ALA A 154 -6.16 -8.76 9.29
C ALA A 154 -6.07 -7.32 8.77
N LEU A 155 -4.99 -6.95 8.09
CA LEU A 155 -4.74 -5.61 7.55
C LEU A 155 -5.88 -5.10 6.65
N GLU A 156 -6.63 -5.99 5.99
CA GLU A 156 -7.83 -5.66 5.22
C GLU A 156 -8.89 -4.92 6.03
N THR A 157 -9.06 -5.26 7.31
CA THR A 157 -10.04 -4.62 8.18
C THR A 157 -9.63 -3.20 8.55
N ARG A 158 -8.35 -2.86 8.36
CA ARG A 158 -7.77 -1.53 8.60
C ARG A 158 -7.83 -0.62 7.37
N ILE A 159 -8.36 -1.07 6.23
CA ILE A 159 -8.49 -0.23 5.02
C ILE A 159 -9.20 1.11 5.30
N PRO A 160 -10.35 1.14 6.02
CA PRO A 160 -11.01 2.41 6.36
C PRO A 160 -10.11 3.33 7.19
N ASN A 161 -9.37 2.78 8.17
CA ASN A 161 -8.42 3.54 9.00
C ASN A 161 -7.30 4.17 8.14
N ILE A 162 -6.75 3.40 7.21
CA ILE A 162 -5.69 3.85 6.30
C ILE A 162 -6.19 5.02 5.46
N LEU A 163 -7.38 4.90 4.86
CA LEU A 163 -7.99 5.96 4.05
C LEU A 163 -8.31 7.21 4.89
N ALA A 164 -8.83 7.02 6.11
CA ALA A 164 -9.09 8.11 7.06
C ALA A 164 -7.82 8.91 7.40
N SER A 165 -6.68 8.22 7.58
CA SER A 165 -5.40 8.89 7.78
C SER A 165 -4.95 9.70 6.57
N PHE A 166 -5.29 9.31 5.33
CA PHE A 166 -5.03 10.14 4.14
C PHE A 166 -5.90 11.41 4.09
N ALA A 167 -7.16 11.32 4.50
CA ALA A 167 -8.03 12.50 4.61
C ALA A 167 -7.45 13.53 5.61
N VAL A 168 -7.05 13.03 6.78
CA VAL A 168 -6.40 13.87 7.80
C VAL A 168 -5.07 14.42 7.31
N TRP A 169 -4.25 13.62 6.62
CA TRP A 169 -3.00 14.08 6.05
C TRP A 169 -3.19 15.27 5.12
N VAL A 170 -4.11 15.18 4.15
CA VAL A 170 -4.39 16.27 3.21
C VAL A 170 -4.77 17.55 3.93
N GLU A 171 -5.69 17.46 4.89
CA GLU A 171 -6.15 18.64 5.62
C GLU A 171 -5.04 19.22 6.51
N HIS A 172 -4.22 18.36 7.12
CA HIS A 172 -3.07 18.80 7.91
C HIS A 172 -2.06 19.57 7.06
N GLN A 173 -1.79 19.11 5.84
CA GLN A 173 -0.88 19.77 4.92
C GLN A 173 -1.44 21.12 4.43
N ASN A 174 -2.72 21.16 4.03
CA ASN A 174 -3.40 22.40 3.63
C ASN A 174 -3.32 23.48 4.71
N ARG A 175 -3.42 23.07 5.99
CA ARG A 175 -3.31 23.98 7.14
C ARG A 175 -1.89 24.43 7.45
N GLN A 176 -0.89 23.62 7.14
CA GLN A 176 0.52 23.99 7.31
C GLN A 176 1.05 24.86 6.17
N ALA A 177 0.46 24.77 4.98
CA ALA A 177 0.79 25.59 3.83
C ALA A 177 -0.43 26.39 3.35
N PRO A 178 -0.89 27.41 4.10
CA PRO A 178 -1.97 28.27 3.65
C PRO A 178 -1.47 29.08 2.43
N HIS A 179 -1.86 28.62 1.24
CA HIS A 179 -1.73 29.30 -0.06
C HIS A 179 -0.34 29.91 -0.37
N ARG A 180 0.45 29.18 -1.17
CA ARG A 180 1.33 29.82 -2.15
C ARG A 180 0.60 29.93 -3.48
#